data_AF-Q4RD99-F1
#
_entry.id   AF-Q4RD99-F1
#
_cell.length_a   1.000
_cell.length_b   1.000
_cell.length_c   1.000
_cell.angle_alpha   90.00
_cell.angle_beta   90.00
_cell.angle_gamma   90.00
#
_symmetry.space_group_name_H-M   'P 1'
#
loop_
_entity.id
_entity.type
_entity.pdbx_description
1 polymer ?
#
loop_
_entity_poly.entity_id
_entity_poly.type
_entity_poly.pdbx_seq_one_letter_code
_entity_poly.pdbx_strand_id
1 'polypeptide(L)'
;IHTSLINGRPSADDPSPKLLNFTSARYIRLVFQRIRTLNADLMTLTLSDPRDIDPIVTRRYYYSIKDISVGGMCICYGHAKACPLNPVTKVKCV
;
A
#
# COMPACT_ATOMS: atom_id res chain seq x y z
N ILE A 1 5.05 -1.14 -8.58
CA ILE A 1 5.37 -1.98 -7.40
C ILE A 1 4.23 -2.98 -7.28
N HIS A 2 4.53 -4.27 -7.17
CA HIS A 2 3.54 -5.31 -6.94
C HIS A 2 3.91 -6.05 -5.65
N THR A 3 2.97 -6.15 -4.72
CA THR A 3 3.19 -6.77 -3.41
C THR A 3 2.05 -7.73 -3.13
N SER A 4 2.37 -9.03 -3.04
CA SER A 4 1.44 -10.05 -2.55
C SER A 4 1.67 -10.26 -1.05
N LEU A 5 0.58 -10.25 -0.28
CA LEU A 5 0.63 -10.52 1.17
C LEU A 5 0.65 -12.01 1.50
N ILE A 6 0.36 -12.88 0.53
CA ILE A 6 0.24 -14.34 0.70
C ILE A 6 1.48 -15.07 0.17
N ASN A 7 2.00 -14.67 -1.00
CA ASN A 7 3.09 -15.38 -1.66
C ASN A 7 4.35 -15.37 -0.79
N GLY A 8 5.00 -16.52 -0.66
CA GLY A 8 6.22 -16.69 0.14
C GLY A 8 5.97 -16.90 1.64
N ARG A 9 4.71 -17.07 2.08
CA ARG A 9 4.39 -17.44 3.47
C ARG A 9 4.19 -18.95 3.62
N PRO A 10 4.60 -19.56 4.76
CA PRO A 10 4.46 -21.00 4.98
C PRO A 10 3.02 -21.54 4.95
N SER A 11 2.02 -20.72 5.27
CA SER A 11 0.59 -21.08 5.30
C SER A 11 -0.16 -20.61 4.06
N ALA A 12 0.51 -20.47 2.91
CA ALA A 12 -0.14 -19.98 1.70
C ALA A 12 -1.17 -20.98 1.14
N ASP A 13 -0.86 -22.27 1.19
CA ASP A 13 -1.73 -23.34 0.67
C ASP A 13 -2.84 -23.72 1.66
N ASP A 14 -2.55 -23.69 2.97
CA ASP A 14 -3.51 -23.88 4.05
C ASP A 14 -3.53 -22.65 4.98
N PRO A 15 -4.46 -21.71 4.78
CA PRO A 15 -4.45 -20.42 5.47
C PRO A 15 -4.78 -20.56 6.95
N SER A 16 -3.73 -20.54 7.77
CA SER A 16 -3.85 -20.50 9.22
C SER A 16 -4.55 -19.22 9.73
N PRO A 17 -5.17 -19.24 10.93
CA PRO A 17 -5.81 -18.06 11.53
C PRO A 17 -4.87 -16.85 11.61
N LYS A 18 -3.57 -17.08 11.78
CA LYS A 18 -2.54 -16.04 11.81
C LYS A 18 -2.39 -15.35 10.46
N LEU A 19 -2.42 -16.11 9.36
CA LEU A 19 -2.35 -15.54 8.02
C LEU A 19 -3.62 -14.76 7.70
N LEU A 20 -4.80 -15.30 8.03
CA LEU A 20 -6.08 -14.63 7.82
C LEU A 20 -6.13 -13.27 8.54
N ASN A 21 -5.72 -13.22 9.81
CA ASN A 21 -5.64 -11.98 10.57
C ASN A 21 -4.62 -10.99 9.99
N PHE A 22 -3.49 -11.48 9.47
CA PHE A 22 -2.49 -10.64 8.84
C PHE A 22 -2.97 -10.03 7.51
N THR A 23 -3.70 -10.79 6.69
CA THR A 23 -4.23 -10.31 5.40
C THR A 23 -5.52 -9.50 5.54
N SER A 24 -6.19 -9.58 6.69
CA SER A 24 -7.42 -8.83 6.96
C SER A 24 -7.13 -7.34 7.10
N ALA A 25 -7.79 -6.51 6.29
CA ALA A 25 -7.62 -5.07 6.32
C ALA A 25 -8.94 -4.35 6.06
N ARG A 26 -9.15 -3.24 6.78
CA ARG A 26 -10.23 -2.27 6.53
C ARG A 26 -9.72 -1.00 5.85
N TYR A 27 -8.48 -0.63 6.13
CA TYR A 27 -7.83 0.57 5.59
C TYR A 27 -6.43 0.21 5.12
N ILE A 28 -6.01 0.79 4.01
CA ILE A 28 -4.65 0.66 3.47
C ILE A 28 -4.05 2.07 3.42
N ARG A 29 -2.85 2.22 3.95
CA ARG A 29 -2.12 3.49 3.96
C ARG A 29 -0.78 3.30 3.27
N LEU A 30 -0.52 4.15 2.27
CA LEU A 30 0.78 4.24 1.61
C LEU A 30 1.57 5.37 2.26
N VAL A 31 2.75 5.06 2.80
CA VAL A 31 3.65 6.05 3.42
C VAL A 31 4.93 6.09 2.59
N PHE A 32 5.15 7.20 1.89
CA PHE A 32 6.35 7.40 1.09
C PHE A 32 7.45 8.04 1.95
N GLN A 33 8.43 7.23 2.36
CA GLN A 33 9.45 7.66 3.31
C GLN A 33 10.57 8.48 2.65
N ARG A 34 11.00 8.12 1.44
CA ARG A 34 12.15 8.75 0.77
C ARG A 34 12.01 8.74 -0.76
N ILE A 35 12.29 9.89 -1.38
CA ILE A 35 12.38 10.05 -2.83
C ILE A 35 13.75 9.51 -3.29
N ARG A 36 13.76 8.72 -4.36
CA ARG A 36 15.01 8.32 -5.04
C ARG A 36 15.51 9.47 -5.91
N THR A 37 16.68 10.02 -5.60
CA THR A 37 17.28 11.19 -6.27
C THR A 37 18.32 10.84 -7.34
N LEU A 38 18.45 9.56 -7.70
CA LEU A 38 19.39 9.03 -8.71
C LEU A 38 20.85 9.54 -8.53
N ASN A 39 21.27 9.77 -7.29
CA ASN A 39 22.61 10.23 -6.88
C ASN A 39 23.06 11.61 -7.40
N ALA A 40 22.26 12.33 -8.20
CA ALA A 40 22.67 13.61 -8.80
C ALA A 40 22.58 14.79 -7.83
N ASP A 41 21.51 14.87 -7.03
CA ASP A 41 21.25 15.95 -6.05
C ASP A 41 21.27 15.44 -4.61
N LEU A 42 21.90 14.29 -4.36
CA LEU A 42 22.00 13.76 -3.01
C LEU A 42 22.80 14.72 -2.11
N MET A 43 23.89 15.31 -2.63
CA MET A 43 24.73 16.24 -1.87
C MET A 43 23.99 17.55 -1.52
N THR A 44 23.24 18.12 -2.46
CA THR A 44 22.47 19.37 -2.26
C THR A 44 21.29 19.21 -1.30
N LEU A 45 20.71 18.01 -1.21
CA LEU A 45 19.59 17.72 -0.31
C LEU A 45 20.01 17.25 1.09
N THR A 46 21.22 16.72 1.27
CA THR A 46 21.70 16.23 2.58
C THR A 46 22.69 17.15 3.29
N LEU A 47 23.40 18.01 2.57
CA LEU A 47 24.47 18.86 3.12
C LEU A 47 24.08 20.34 3.26
N SER A 48 23.01 20.80 2.59
CA SER A 48 22.61 22.20 2.57
C SER A 48 21.51 22.49 3.60
N ASP A 49 21.61 23.64 4.28
CA ASP A 49 20.52 24.19 5.11
C ASP A 49 19.24 24.23 4.24
N PRO A 50 18.06 23.79 4.74
CA PRO A 50 16.78 23.89 4.02
C PRO A 50 16.50 25.25 3.35
N ARG A 51 17.15 26.32 3.83
CA ARG A 51 17.07 27.69 3.29
C ARG A 51 17.91 27.93 2.03
N ASP A 52 18.95 27.13 1.79
CA ASP A 52 19.87 27.22 0.65
C ASP A 52 19.55 26.20 -0.47
N ILE A 53 18.48 25.42 -0.32
CA ILE A 53 18.07 24.47 -1.35
C ILE A 53 17.38 25.22 -2.49
N ASP A 54 18.00 25.21 -3.67
CA ASP A 54 17.43 25.83 -4.87
C ASP A 54 16.04 25.25 -5.18
N PRO A 55 14.98 26.09 -5.28
CA PRO A 55 13.63 25.64 -5.62
C PRO A 55 13.53 24.92 -6.98
N ILE A 56 14.51 25.06 -7.89
CA ILE A 56 14.61 24.28 -9.13
C ILE A 56 14.78 22.79 -8.83
N VAL A 57 15.57 22.43 -7.82
CA VAL A 57 15.85 21.04 -7.41
C VAL A 57 14.61 20.41 -6.77
N THR A 58 13.93 21.12 -5.89
CA THR A 58 12.73 20.61 -5.19
C THR A 58 11.50 20.49 -6.09
N ARG A 59 11.36 21.30 -7.14
CA ARG A 59 10.29 21.16 -8.14
C ARG A 59 10.37 19.88 -8.97
N ARG A 60 11.53 19.23 -9.02
CA ARG A 60 11.76 18.01 -9.80
C ARG A 60 11.38 16.73 -9.05
N TYR A 61 11.38 16.77 -7.72
CA TYR A 61 11.22 15.58 -6.88
C TYR A 61 9.84 15.56 -6.22
N TYR A 62 8.90 14.88 -6.86
CA TYR A 62 7.55 14.64 -6.34
C TYR A 62 7.15 13.18 -6.55
N TYR A 63 6.24 12.69 -5.72
CA TYR A 63 5.61 11.40 -5.95
C TYR A 63 4.45 11.57 -6.94
N SER A 64 4.45 10.76 -7.99
CA SER A 64 3.33 10.66 -8.93
C SER A 64 2.83 9.22 -8.93
N ILE A 65 1.52 9.07 -8.77
CA ILE A 65 0.85 7.77 -8.76
C ILE A 65 -0.17 7.80 -9.88
N LYS A 66 0.01 6.93 -10.87
CA LYS A 66 -0.94 6.81 -11.98
C LYS A 66 -2.18 6.02 -11.58
N ASP A 67 -1.98 4.92 -10.86
CA ASP A 67 -3.04 3.99 -10.50
C ASP A 67 -2.69 3.23 -9.22
N ILE A 68 -3.74 2.88 -8.45
CA ILE A 68 -3.66 2.02 -7.27
C ILE A 68 -4.72 0.93 -7.42
N SER A 69 -4.27 -0.29 -7.67
CA SER A 69 -5.13 -1.46 -7.71
C SER A 69 -4.87 -2.34 -6.48
N VAL A 70 -5.92 -2.62 -5.72
CA VAL A 70 -5.89 -3.50 -4.54
C VAL A 70 -6.85 -4.65 -4.79
N GLY A 71 -6.31 -5.85 -4.97
CA GLY A 71 -7.09 -7.08 -5.05
C GLY A 71 -7.36 -7.67 -3.66
N GLY A 72 -8.58 -8.15 -3.44
CA GLY A 72 -8.96 -8.81 -2.19
C GLY A 72 -10.33 -9.48 -2.29
N MET A 73 -10.70 -10.19 -1.24
CA MET A 73 -12.00 -10.84 -1.12
C MET A 73 -12.62 -10.53 0.25
N CYS A 74 -13.94 -10.59 0.32
CA CYS A 74 -14.64 -10.41 1.58
C CYS A 74 -14.48 -11.65 2.45
N ILE A 75 -14.31 -11.43 3.75
CA ILE A 75 -14.13 -12.51 4.73
C ILE A 75 -15.50 -13.05 5.09
N CYS A 76 -15.89 -14.12 4.41
CA CYS A 76 -17.20 -14.74 4.56
C CYS A 76 -17.06 -16.22 5.01
N TYR A 77 -15.87 -16.64 5.45
CA TYR A 77 -15.49 -17.98 6.00
C TYR A 77 -16.03 -19.19 5.23
N GLY A 78 -16.19 -19.07 3.90
CA GLY A 78 -16.76 -20.13 3.07
C GLY A 78 -18.28 -20.29 3.14
N HIS A 79 -18.99 -19.45 3.90
CA HIS A 79 -20.44 -19.49 4.06
C HIS A 79 -21.22 -18.64 3.04
N ALA A 80 -20.52 -17.88 2.19
CA ALA A 80 -21.14 -17.03 1.19
C ALA A 80 -20.29 -16.98 -0.08
N LYS A 81 -20.94 -16.71 -1.22
CA LYS A 81 -20.26 -16.59 -2.52
C LYS A 81 -20.10 -15.13 -2.95
N ALA A 82 -20.98 -14.26 -2.46
CA ALA A 82 -20.96 -12.85 -2.79
C ALA A 82 -21.09 -12.04 -1.51
N CYS A 83 -20.43 -10.89 -1.47
CA CYS A 83 -20.55 -9.99 -0.35
C CYS A 83 -20.86 -8.58 -0.93
N PRO A 84 -22.14 -8.30 -1.31
CA PRO A 84 -22.55 -7.05 -1.95
C PRO A 84 -22.50 -5.85 -0.99
N LEU A 85 -22.27 -4.67 -1.55
CA LEU A 85 -22.26 -3.41 -0.81
C LEU A 85 -23.70 -2.93 -0.53
N ASN A 86 -24.08 -2.84 0.74
CA ASN A 86 -25.31 -2.18 1.17
C ASN A 86 -24.98 -0.79 1.76
N PRO A 87 -25.67 0.29 1.36
CA PRO A 87 -25.39 1.65 1.85
C PRO A 87 -25.64 1.84 3.36
N VAL A 88 -26.49 1.00 3.98
CA VAL A 88 -26.86 1.10 5.40
C VAL A 88 -25.99 0.18 6.26
N THR A 89 -25.84 -1.08 5.88
CA THR A 89 -25.15 -2.11 6.69
C THR A 89 -23.72 -2.38 6.26
N LYS A 90 -23.20 -1.65 5.26
CA LYS A 90 -21.95 -1.92 4.54
C LYS A 90 -22.00 -3.29 3.84
N VAL A 91 -20.85 -3.95 3.71
CA VAL A 91 -20.69 -5.21 2.98
C VAL A 91 -21.22 -6.36 3.83
N LYS A 92 -22.16 -7.14 3.30
CA LYS A 92 -22.73 -8.32 3.99
C LYS A 92 -22.54 -9.56 3.14
N CYS A 93 -22.22 -10.68 3.77
CA CYS A 93 -22.12 -12.00 3.14
C CYS A 93 -23.52 -12.52 2.76
N VAL A 94 -23.69 -12.98 1.51
CA VAL A 94 -24.91 -13.58 0.97
C VAL A 94 -24.62 -14.90 0.26
#